data_AF-A0A2E7TTE3-F1
#
_entry.id   AF-A0A2E7TTE3-F1
#
_cell.length_a   1.000
_cell.length_b   1.000
_cell.length_c   1.000
_cell.angle_alpha   90.00
_cell.angle_beta   90.00
_cell.angle_gamma   90.00
#
_symmetry.space_group_name_H-M   'P 1'
#
loop_
_entity.id
_entity.type
_entity.pdbx_description
1 polymer ?
#
loop_
_entity_poly.entity_id
_entity_poly.type
_entity_poly.pdbx_seq_one_letter_code
_entity_poly.pdbx_strand_id
1 'polypeptide(L)'
;MPLTLPHVLVVGDGLAGCLIAWELHFRGCSFAVWSDGSPAASDVAAGMSNPVSFRRILPQWNAREQQDEARARYQLIESHLGTSLWRNVPIVRIFPNQEYADLWAERAAGGHGVSPFIEVMDLANLHESIKAPCGAGLVPDAGWVNVVALTKASRSKWQENGCWEQRAWKMDDGCPEGFDAVVDCRGIGAVEDLASFGLELRRNHGEVLRVKPAVEWGERIVNNVTWALPLGDGTYRVGSTHRWDIHEPICLDKTPEVLMEGVSDARTHAQELECLEHRAGLRPTCFDRRPILGVVSKAHPHYHACVGWGARGVTIGPTVSRWTIEALLGERKAVPDDVNPKRFPTFTEN
;
A
#
# COMPACT_ATOMS: atom_id res chain seq x y z
N MET A 1 3.30 -38.97 -7.95
CA MET A 1 3.84 -38.61 -6.62
C MET A 1 3.07 -37.38 -6.16
N PRO A 2 2.64 -37.27 -4.89
CA PRO A 2 2.14 -36.00 -4.40
C PRO A 2 3.26 -34.96 -4.58
N LEU A 3 2.97 -33.85 -5.23
CA LEU A 3 3.91 -32.72 -5.34
C LEU A 3 4.23 -32.28 -3.90
N THR A 4 5.49 -32.47 -3.48
CA THR A 4 5.99 -31.88 -2.23
C THR A 4 5.92 -30.37 -2.40
N LEU A 5 5.17 -29.69 -1.53
CA LEU A 5 5.11 -28.23 -1.51
C LEU A 5 6.51 -27.67 -1.19
N PRO A 6 6.93 -26.57 -1.84
CA PRO A 6 8.25 -26.00 -1.62
C PRO A 6 8.37 -25.38 -0.23
N HIS A 7 9.61 -25.37 0.29
CA HIS A 7 9.98 -24.58 1.45
C HIS A 7 10.49 -23.21 1.01
N VAL A 8 9.75 -22.16 1.37
CA VAL A 8 9.96 -20.81 0.82
C VAL A 8 10.58 -19.88 1.86
N LEU A 9 11.66 -19.22 1.50
CA LEU A 9 12.19 -18.10 2.27
C LEU A 9 11.51 -16.80 1.81
N VAL A 10 10.91 -16.06 2.74
CA VAL A 10 10.38 -14.71 2.51
C VAL A 10 11.36 -13.71 3.11
N VAL A 11 11.82 -12.75 2.32
CA VAL A 11 12.79 -11.75 2.81
C VAL A 11 12.16 -10.37 2.90
N GLY A 12 12.20 -9.79 4.09
CA GLY A 12 11.50 -8.56 4.45
C GLY A 12 10.12 -8.86 5.05
N ASP A 13 9.75 -8.13 6.10
CA ASP A 13 8.52 -8.38 6.86
C ASP A 13 7.60 -7.15 6.95
N GLY A 14 7.76 -6.22 6.01
CA GLY A 14 6.75 -5.21 5.71
C GLY A 14 5.47 -5.84 5.13
N LEU A 15 4.55 -5.01 4.64
CA LEU A 15 3.26 -5.45 4.11
C LEU A 15 3.38 -6.54 3.04
N ALA A 16 4.39 -6.46 2.16
CA ALA A 16 4.61 -7.45 1.12
C ALA A 16 4.95 -8.84 1.68
N GLY A 17 5.99 -8.93 2.52
CA GLY A 17 6.38 -10.18 3.14
C GLY A 17 5.31 -10.74 4.07
N CYS A 18 4.61 -9.87 4.80
CA CYS A 18 3.46 -10.24 5.60
C CYS A 18 2.37 -10.95 4.77
N LEU A 19 1.95 -10.36 3.65
CA LEU A 19 0.90 -10.97 2.81
C LEU A 19 1.39 -12.21 2.06
N ILE A 20 2.66 -12.28 1.67
CA ILE A 20 3.26 -13.49 1.10
C ILE A 20 3.28 -14.63 2.13
N ALA A 21 3.69 -14.37 3.37
CA ALA A 21 3.67 -15.36 4.45
C ALA A 21 2.24 -15.88 4.72
N TRP A 22 1.23 -14.99 4.71
CA TRP A 22 -0.17 -15.40 4.82
C TRP A 22 -0.64 -16.24 3.64
N GLU A 23 -0.27 -15.90 2.41
CA GLU A 23 -0.59 -16.70 1.22
C GLU A 23 -0.01 -18.11 1.31
N LEU A 24 1.26 -18.23 1.70
CA LEU A 24 1.94 -19.51 1.92
C LEU A 24 1.28 -20.31 3.04
N HIS A 25 0.93 -19.66 4.14
CA HIS A 25 0.21 -20.26 5.26
C HIS A 25 -1.14 -20.86 4.83
N PHE A 26 -1.96 -20.10 4.10
CA PHE A 26 -3.26 -20.58 3.63
C PHE A 26 -3.15 -21.72 2.61
N ARG A 27 -2.00 -21.87 1.95
CA ARG A 27 -1.71 -22.97 1.03
C ARG A 27 -1.02 -24.16 1.69
N GLY A 28 -0.73 -24.09 2.99
CA GLY A 28 -0.02 -25.14 3.71
C GLY A 28 1.44 -25.32 3.26
N CYS A 29 2.04 -24.30 2.64
CA CYS A 29 3.46 -24.31 2.29
C CYS A 29 4.31 -24.08 3.53
N SER A 30 5.46 -24.74 3.62
CA SER A 30 6.48 -24.43 4.63
C SER A 30 7.15 -23.10 4.27
N PHE A 31 7.41 -22.26 5.26
CA PHE A 31 8.14 -21.01 5.03
C PHE A 31 8.89 -20.51 6.27
N ALA A 32 9.85 -19.63 6.02
CA ALA A 32 10.45 -18.76 7.03
C ALA A 32 10.46 -17.32 6.53
N VAL A 33 10.40 -16.37 7.46
CA VAL A 33 10.51 -14.93 7.19
C VAL A 33 11.79 -14.41 7.80
N TRP A 34 12.68 -13.87 6.96
CA TRP A 34 13.90 -13.19 7.41
C TRP A 34 13.76 -11.68 7.25
N SER A 35 14.02 -10.95 8.32
CA SER A 35 14.05 -9.48 8.31
C SER A 35 15.25 -8.96 9.09
N ASP A 36 15.93 -7.95 8.56
CA ASP A 36 17.04 -7.27 9.23
C ASP A 36 16.57 -6.21 10.24
N GLY A 37 15.27 -5.92 10.27
CA GLY A 37 14.68 -4.88 11.12
C GLY A 37 14.84 -3.46 10.56
N SER A 38 15.26 -3.29 9.32
CA SER A 38 15.37 -1.99 8.65
C SER A 38 14.01 -1.29 8.55
N PRO A 39 13.95 0.06 8.58
CA PRO A 39 12.71 0.81 8.47
C PRO A 39 11.92 0.47 7.19
N ALA A 40 10.65 0.09 7.34
CA ALA A 40 9.80 -0.26 6.23
C ALA A 40 8.80 0.86 5.91
N ALA A 41 8.43 1.01 4.63
CA ALA A 41 7.32 1.87 4.23
C ALA A 41 6.00 1.55 4.97
N SER A 42 5.87 0.30 5.42
CA SER A 42 4.70 -0.20 6.14
C SER A 42 4.59 0.35 7.57
N ASP A 43 5.69 0.77 8.19
CA ASP A 43 5.71 1.34 9.54
C ASP A 43 5.06 2.74 9.61
N VAL A 44 4.93 3.38 8.45
CA VAL A 44 4.42 4.74 8.27
C VAL A 44 3.14 4.79 7.45
N ALA A 45 2.77 3.68 6.80
CA ALA A 45 1.65 3.63 5.87
C ALA A 45 0.32 4.02 6.55
N ALA A 46 -0.43 4.94 5.92
CA ALA A 46 -1.83 5.22 6.26
C ALA A 46 -2.76 4.03 6.03
N GLY A 47 -2.35 3.12 5.13
CA GLY A 47 -3.10 1.93 4.80
C GLY A 47 -4.39 2.19 4.01
N MET A 48 -4.55 3.39 3.43
CA MET A 48 -5.74 3.73 2.66
C MET A 48 -5.95 2.82 1.45
N SER A 49 -7.20 2.44 1.22
CA SER A 49 -7.69 1.81 0.01
C SER A 49 -8.63 2.79 -0.72
N ASN A 50 -8.24 3.19 -1.92
CA ASN A 50 -8.97 4.13 -2.76
C ASN A 50 -9.03 3.58 -4.20
N PRO A 51 -10.23 3.31 -4.76
CA PRO A 51 -10.39 2.82 -6.12
C PRO A 51 -10.28 3.90 -7.19
N VAL A 52 -10.11 5.18 -6.83
CA VAL A 52 -10.16 6.30 -7.76
C VAL A 52 -8.82 7.05 -7.80
N SER A 53 -8.38 7.42 -9.00
CA SER A 53 -7.31 8.39 -9.21
C SER A 53 -7.89 9.80 -9.30
N PHE A 54 -7.82 10.58 -8.23
CA PHE A 54 -8.42 11.92 -8.20
C PHE A 54 -7.81 12.92 -9.18
N ARG A 55 -6.56 12.73 -9.63
CA ARG A 55 -5.91 13.62 -10.60
C ARG A 55 -6.59 13.61 -11.97
N ARG A 56 -7.12 12.46 -12.39
CA ARG A 56 -7.76 12.27 -13.71
C ARG A 56 -9.19 11.74 -13.62
N ILE A 57 -9.71 11.53 -12.41
CA ILE A 57 -11.01 10.90 -12.09
C ILE A 57 -11.16 9.53 -12.80
N LEU A 58 -10.09 8.74 -12.82
CA LEU A 58 -10.07 7.42 -13.46
C LEU A 58 -10.16 6.30 -12.40
N PRO A 59 -10.72 5.12 -12.73
CA PRO A 59 -10.57 3.98 -11.85
C PRO A 59 -9.08 3.62 -11.73
N GLN A 60 -8.71 3.10 -10.57
CA GLN A 60 -7.42 2.46 -10.39
C GLN A 60 -7.37 1.15 -11.19
N TRP A 61 -6.17 0.62 -11.32
CA TRP A 61 -5.94 -0.65 -12.01
C TRP A 61 -6.72 -1.78 -11.35
N ASN A 62 -7.53 -2.49 -12.14
CA ASN A 62 -8.40 -3.57 -11.68
C ASN A 62 -9.14 -3.26 -10.38
N ALA A 63 -9.62 -2.01 -10.23
CA ALA A 63 -10.05 -1.47 -8.95
C ALA A 63 -11.05 -2.35 -8.18
N ARG A 64 -12.15 -2.78 -8.83
CA ARG A 64 -13.16 -3.63 -8.17
C ARG A 64 -12.59 -4.97 -7.72
N GLU A 65 -11.94 -5.70 -8.63
CA GLU A 65 -11.36 -7.02 -8.34
C GLU A 65 -10.34 -6.95 -7.19
N GLN A 66 -9.42 -5.99 -7.23
CA GLN A 66 -8.40 -5.82 -6.20
C GLN A 66 -9.00 -5.38 -4.86
N GLN A 67 -10.03 -4.54 -4.85
CA GLN A 67 -10.71 -4.15 -3.61
C GLN A 67 -11.47 -5.29 -2.96
N ASP A 68 -12.19 -6.08 -3.75
CA ASP A 68 -12.97 -7.21 -3.24
C ASP A 68 -12.03 -8.28 -2.69
N GLU A 69 -10.96 -8.60 -3.43
CA GLU A 69 -9.92 -9.51 -2.97
C GLU A 69 -9.20 -8.98 -1.71
N ALA A 70 -8.92 -7.67 -1.66
CA ALA A 70 -8.30 -7.07 -0.49
C ALA A 70 -9.19 -7.19 0.75
N ARG A 71 -10.46 -6.83 0.63
CA ARG A 71 -11.42 -6.93 1.73
C ARG A 71 -11.53 -8.37 2.25
N ALA A 72 -11.75 -9.33 1.34
CA ALA A 72 -11.85 -10.74 1.70
C ALA A 72 -10.58 -11.25 2.39
N ARG A 73 -9.40 -10.88 1.86
CA ARG A 73 -8.13 -11.32 2.42
C ARG A 73 -7.88 -10.76 3.81
N TYR A 74 -8.08 -9.46 4.01
CA TYR A 74 -7.85 -8.87 5.32
C TYR A 74 -8.83 -9.41 6.35
N GLN A 75 -10.10 -9.62 6.01
CA GLN A 75 -11.08 -10.27 6.90
C GLN A 75 -10.69 -11.70 7.27
N LEU A 76 -10.13 -12.46 6.32
CA LEU A 76 -9.59 -13.79 6.62
C LEU A 76 -8.39 -13.70 7.58
N ILE A 77 -7.51 -12.73 7.41
CA ILE A 77 -6.38 -12.54 8.32
C ILE A 77 -6.86 -12.08 9.72
N GLU A 78 -7.85 -11.19 9.79
CA GLU A 78 -8.49 -10.75 11.04
C GLU A 78 -8.98 -11.96 11.86
N SER A 79 -9.61 -12.96 11.22
CA SER A 79 -10.10 -14.15 11.91
C SER A 79 -8.99 -15.02 12.50
N HIS A 80 -7.79 -15.01 11.90
CA HIS A 80 -6.63 -15.77 12.37
C HIS A 80 -5.79 -15.03 13.41
N LEU A 81 -5.94 -13.71 13.50
CA LEU A 81 -5.23 -12.84 14.45
C LEU A 81 -6.11 -12.38 15.60
N GLY A 82 -7.43 -12.51 15.51
CA GLY A 82 -8.36 -12.03 16.53
C GLY A 82 -8.35 -10.50 16.69
N THR A 83 -8.03 -9.76 15.63
CA THR A 83 -7.95 -8.29 15.64
C THR A 83 -8.64 -7.70 14.43
N SER A 84 -9.21 -6.50 14.56
CA SER A 84 -9.80 -5.79 13.41
C SER A 84 -8.74 -4.91 12.75
N LEU A 85 -8.57 -5.13 11.45
CA LEU A 85 -7.60 -4.54 10.55
C LEU A 85 -8.29 -3.66 9.49
N TRP A 86 -9.37 -4.12 8.86
CA TRP A 86 -10.04 -3.41 7.77
C TRP A 86 -11.15 -2.50 8.31
N ARG A 87 -11.12 -1.23 7.90
CA ARG A 87 -12.14 -0.23 8.20
C ARG A 87 -12.71 0.32 6.91
N ASN A 88 -14.01 0.19 6.71
CA ASN A 88 -14.71 0.90 5.66
C ASN A 88 -14.89 2.36 6.11
N VAL A 89 -14.25 3.27 5.39
CA VAL A 89 -14.26 4.70 5.68
C VAL A 89 -14.35 5.44 4.34
N PRO A 90 -15.53 5.97 3.96
CA PRO A 90 -15.68 6.68 2.70
C PRO A 90 -14.77 7.89 2.58
N ILE A 91 -14.39 8.23 1.33
CA ILE A 91 -13.63 9.44 1.04
C ILE A 91 -14.55 10.52 0.51
N VAL A 92 -14.57 11.66 1.19
CA VAL A 92 -15.10 12.92 0.69
C VAL A 92 -14.00 13.64 -0.09
N ARG A 93 -14.19 13.76 -1.40
CA ARG A 93 -13.28 14.47 -2.29
C ARG A 93 -13.75 15.92 -2.45
N ILE A 94 -12.95 16.88 -2.00
CA ILE A 94 -13.23 18.31 -2.18
C ILE A 94 -12.81 18.75 -3.59
N PHE A 95 -13.69 19.47 -4.28
CA PHE A 95 -13.43 19.91 -5.64
C PHE A 95 -12.57 21.18 -5.65
N PRO A 96 -11.47 21.21 -6.43
CA PRO A 96 -10.58 22.36 -6.49
C PRO A 96 -11.16 23.55 -7.27
N ASN A 97 -12.09 23.29 -8.19
CA ASN A 97 -12.73 24.29 -9.05
C ASN A 97 -14.03 23.73 -9.66
N GLN A 98 -14.78 24.60 -10.36
CA GLN A 98 -16.04 24.23 -11.00
C GLN A 98 -15.86 23.23 -12.15
N GLU A 99 -14.81 23.35 -12.96
CA GLU A 99 -14.52 22.41 -14.06
C GLU A 99 -14.37 20.96 -13.53
N TYR A 100 -13.70 20.78 -12.40
CA TYR A 100 -13.57 19.48 -11.75
C TYR A 100 -14.92 18.97 -11.23
N ALA A 101 -15.75 19.85 -10.68
CA ALA A 101 -17.09 19.50 -10.20
C ALA A 101 -17.99 19.03 -11.35
N ASP A 102 -17.97 19.74 -12.48
CA ASP A 102 -18.74 19.40 -13.68
C ASP A 102 -18.30 18.04 -14.23
N LEU A 103 -16.98 17.80 -14.34
CA LEU A 103 -16.42 16.53 -14.79
C LEU A 103 -16.74 15.37 -13.81
N TRP A 104 -16.75 15.63 -12.51
CA TRP A 104 -17.16 14.65 -11.51
C TRP A 104 -18.63 14.27 -11.69
N ALA A 105 -19.51 15.26 -11.82
CA ALA A 105 -20.94 15.05 -12.03
C ALA A 105 -21.23 14.29 -13.34
N GLU A 106 -20.57 14.67 -14.43
CA GLU A 106 -20.64 13.96 -15.72
C GLU A 106 -20.30 12.47 -15.55
N ARG A 107 -19.18 12.16 -14.89
CA ARG A 107 -18.74 10.77 -14.71
C ARG A 107 -19.60 10.02 -13.70
N ALA A 108 -20.10 10.67 -12.66
CA ALA A 108 -21.00 10.05 -11.70
C ALA A 108 -22.37 9.71 -12.32
N ALA A 109 -22.80 10.44 -13.35
CA ALA A 109 -24.03 10.15 -14.08
C ALA A 109 -23.98 8.84 -14.91
N GLY A 110 -22.79 8.28 -15.12
CA GLY A 110 -22.59 6.99 -15.81
C GLY A 110 -21.71 7.09 -17.05
N GLY A 111 -21.58 5.98 -17.79
CA GLY A 111 -20.87 5.94 -19.08
C GLY A 111 -19.34 5.99 -19.01
N HIS A 112 -18.73 6.10 -17.83
CA HIS A 112 -17.29 6.11 -17.64
C HIS A 112 -16.84 4.96 -16.72
N GLY A 113 -15.62 4.43 -16.91
CA GLY A 113 -15.11 3.31 -16.10
C GLY A 113 -14.94 3.61 -14.60
N VAL A 114 -15.05 4.88 -14.20
CA VAL A 114 -14.97 5.33 -12.79
C VAL A 114 -16.34 5.39 -12.11
N SER A 115 -17.43 5.46 -12.89
CA SER A 115 -18.79 5.68 -12.41
C SER A 115 -19.19 4.71 -11.27
N PRO A 116 -18.79 3.42 -11.27
CA PRO A 116 -19.13 2.50 -10.17
C PRO A 116 -18.49 2.84 -8.81
N PHE A 117 -17.57 3.81 -8.75
CA PHE A 117 -16.77 4.11 -7.57
C PHE A 117 -17.00 5.52 -7.03
N ILE A 118 -17.77 6.36 -7.72
CA ILE A 118 -17.98 7.76 -7.33
C ILE A 118 -19.46 8.11 -7.30
N GLU A 119 -19.84 8.99 -6.39
CA GLU A 119 -21.19 9.50 -6.25
C GLU A 119 -21.17 11.03 -6.14
N VAL A 120 -22.26 11.66 -6.56
CA VAL A 120 -22.55 13.07 -6.24
C VAL A 120 -22.96 13.14 -4.77
N MET A 121 -22.41 14.10 -4.03
CA MET A 121 -22.74 14.30 -2.63
C MET A 121 -23.70 15.47 -2.46
N ASP A 122 -24.75 15.27 -1.65
CA ASP A 122 -25.53 16.38 -1.12
C ASP A 122 -24.71 17.13 -0.06
N LEU A 123 -24.46 18.41 -0.30
CA LEU A 123 -23.64 19.26 0.57
C LEU A 123 -24.26 19.46 1.95
N ALA A 124 -25.57 19.26 2.11
CA ALA A 124 -26.22 19.26 3.42
C ALA A 124 -25.74 18.12 4.33
N ASN A 125 -25.16 17.06 3.76
CA ASN A 125 -24.60 15.92 4.49
C ASN A 125 -23.09 16.06 4.78
N LEU A 126 -22.48 17.22 4.48
CA LEU A 126 -21.11 17.48 4.88
C LEU A 126 -21.03 17.74 6.38
N HIS A 127 -19.98 17.21 7.00
CA HIS A 127 -19.63 17.57 8.36
C HIS A 127 -19.37 19.07 8.44
N GLU A 128 -19.80 19.74 9.51
CA GLU A 128 -19.67 21.19 9.70
C GLU A 128 -18.22 21.70 9.63
N SER A 129 -17.27 20.80 9.87
CA SER A 129 -15.86 21.12 9.76
C SER A 129 -15.31 21.20 8.34
N ILE A 130 -16.10 20.88 7.30
CA ILE A 130 -15.62 20.77 5.92
C ILE A 130 -15.90 22.07 5.14
N LYS A 131 -14.87 22.57 4.45
CA LYS A 131 -14.98 23.66 3.47
C LYS A 131 -14.99 23.10 2.06
N ALA A 132 -16.04 23.36 1.30
CA ALA A 132 -16.22 22.85 -0.05
C ALA A 132 -16.81 23.93 -0.99
N PRO A 133 -16.08 25.01 -1.31
CA PRO A 133 -16.62 26.15 -2.05
C PRO A 133 -17.07 25.80 -3.47
N CYS A 134 -16.43 24.82 -4.11
CA CYS A 134 -16.83 24.29 -5.42
C CYS A 134 -17.60 22.97 -5.31
N GLY A 135 -18.04 22.58 -4.11
CA GLY A 135 -18.69 21.31 -3.82
C GLY A 135 -17.73 20.16 -3.50
N ALA A 136 -18.31 18.98 -3.31
CA ALA A 136 -17.61 17.76 -2.97
C ALA A 136 -18.28 16.53 -3.60
N GLY A 137 -17.51 15.44 -3.72
CA GLY A 137 -17.97 14.14 -4.19
C GLY A 137 -17.65 13.04 -3.19
N LEU A 138 -18.28 11.89 -3.36
CA LEU A 138 -18.12 10.75 -2.46
C LEU A 138 -17.49 9.55 -3.19
N VAL A 139 -16.56 8.87 -2.53
CA VAL A 139 -16.12 7.52 -2.86
C VAL A 139 -16.60 6.61 -1.72
N PRO A 140 -17.73 5.90 -1.90
CA PRO A 140 -18.37 5.15 -0.82
C PRO A 140 -17.54 3.92 -0.44
N ASP A 141 -17.01 3.20 -1.43
CA ASP A 141 -16.23 1.98 -1.27
C ASP A 141 -14.74 2.27 -1.03
N ALA A 142 -14.44 3.15 -0.07
CA ALA A 142 -13.08 3.42 0.39
C ALA A 142 -12.86 2.92 1.81
N GLY A 143 -11.61 2.92 2.25
CA GLY A 143 -11.30 2.50 3.60
C GLY A 143 -9.82 2.54 3.90
N TRP A 144 -9.43 1.86 4.98
CA TRP A 144 -8.04 1.68 5.31
C TRP A 144 -7.81 0.40 6.11
N VAL A 145 -6.55 -0.05 6.10
CA VAL A 145 -6.06 -1.14 6.93
C VAL A 145 -5.05 -0.60 7.93
N ASN A 146 -5.14 -1.03 9.18
CA ASN A 146 -4.09 -0.76 10.15
C ASN A 146 -2.86 -1.64 9.85
N VAL A 147 -2.04 -1.20 8.89
CA VAL A 147 -0.86 -1.93 8.40
C VAL A 147 0.12 -2.23 9.53
N VAL A 148 0.33 -1.29 10.45
CA VAL A 148 1.24 -1.48 11.60
C VAL A 148 0.72 -2.58 12.53
N ALA A 149 -0.59 -2.60 12.81
CA ALA A 149 -1.18 -3.66 13.61
C ALA A 149 -1.09 -5.02 12.89
N LEU A 150 -1.38 -5.06 11.59
CA LEU A 150 -1.27 -6.26 10.76
C LEU A 150 0.14 -6.84 10.76
N THR A 151 1.16 -6.05 10.43
CA THR A 151 2.54 -6.55 10.33
C THR A 151 3.08 -6.99 11.68
N LYS A 152 2.81 -6.23 12.75
CA LYS A 152 3.23 -6.60 14.11
C LYS A 152 2.57 -7.90 14.59
N ALA A 153 1.24 -8.01 14.49
CA ALA A 153 0.53 -9.21 14.93
C ALA A 153 0.92 -10.45 14.11
N SER A 154 1.12 -10.28 12.79
CA SER A 154 1.59 -11.37 11.93
C SER A 154 3.02 -11.80 12.28
N ARG A 155 3.93 -10.84 12.50
CA ARG A 155 5.30 -11.12 12.96
C ARG A 155 5.30 -11.91 14.25
N SER A 156 4.53 -11.49 15.26
CA SER A 156 4.43 -12.21 16.54
C SER A 156 3.94 -13.64 16.35
N LYS A 157 2.90 -13.85 15.53
CA LYS A 157 2.42 -15.20 15.20
C LYS A 157 3.51 -16.08 14.55
N TRP A 158 4.29 -15.51 13.63
CA TRP A 158 5.37 -16.26 12.96
C TRP A 158 6.55 -16.54 13.89
N GLN A 159 6.87 -15.63 14.81
CA GLN A 159 7.87 -15.86 15.85
C GLN A 159 7.46 -17.01 16.79
N GLU A 160 6.20 -17.03 17.25
CA GLU A 160 5.66 -18.09 18.09
C GLU A 160 5.71 -19.47 17.41
N ASN A 161 5.53 -19.50 16.09
CA ASN A 161 5.60 -20.72 15.29
C ASN A 161 7.03 -21.10 14.84
N GLY A 162 8.06 -20.31 15.18
CA GLY A 162 9.43 -20.54 14.72
C GLY A 162 9.66 -20.26 13.23
N CYS A 163 8.76 -19.53 12.58
CA CYS A 163 8.80 -19.18 11.15
C CYS A 163 9.33 -17.76 10.88
N TRP A 164 9.88 -17.07 11.88
CA TRP A 164 10.46 -15.73 11.71
C TRP A 164 11.82 -15.63 12.40
N GLU A 165 12.78 -14.99 11.74
CA GLU A 165 14.14 -14.80 12.24
C GLU A 165 14.63 -13.37 11.94
N GLN A 166 15.34 -12.76 12.90
CA GLN A 166 16.03 -11.50 12.66
C GLN A 166 17.34 -11.77 11.92
N ARG A 167 17.27 -11.73 10.60
CA ARG A 167 18.37 -12.08 9.70
C ARG A 167 18.28 -11.29 8.41
N ALA A 168 19.43 -10.75 7.98
CA ALA A 168 19.56 -10.10 6.68
C ALA A 168 19.76 -11.13 5.57
N TRP A 169 19.35 -10.77 4.35
CA TRP A 169 19.63 -11.52 3.13
C TRP A 169 19.76 -10.55 1.94
N LYS A 170 20.67 -10.89 1.02
CA LYS A 170 20.86 -10.23 -0.27
C LYS A 170 20.98 -11.27 -1.38
N MET A 171 20.79 -10.83 -2.62
CA MET A 171 20.80 -11.71 -3.80
C MET A 171 22.07 -12.57 -3.89
N ASP A 172 23.23 -12.00 -3.57
CA ASP A 172 24.53 -12.71 -3.57
C ASP A 172 24.59 -13.90 -2.59
N ASP A 173 23.74 -13.94 -1.57
CA ASP A 173 23.70 -15.04 -0.61
C ASP A 173 23.07 -16.31 -1.23
N GLY A 174 22.41 -16.18 -2.39
CA GLY A 174 21.75 -17.26 -3.11
C GLY A 174 20.53 -17.82 -2.39
N CYS A 175 20.18 -19.07 -2.71
CA CYS A 175 19.13 -19.81 -2.02
C CYS A 175 19.74 -20.56 -0.82
N PRO A 176 19.37 -20.23 0.43
CA PRO A 176 19.96 -20.88 1.59
C PRO A 176 19.59 -22.36 1.66
N GLU A 177 20.46 -23.17 2.26
CA GLU A 177 20.25 -24.61 2.43
C GLU A 177 18.91 -24.90 3.11
N GLY A 178 18.16 -25.86 2.56
CA GLY A 178 16.84 -26.25 3.07
C GLY A 178 15.67 -25.44 2.51
N PHE A 179 15.92 -24.39 1.71
CA PHE A 179 14.88 -23.68 0.97
C PHE A 179 14.93 -24.02 -0.53
N ASP A 180 13.76 -23.99 -1.17
CA ASP A 180 13.60 -24.22 -2.61
C ASP A 180 13.49 -22.90 -3.39
N ALA A 181 13.01 -21.84 -2.73
CA ALA A 181 12.78 -20.53 -3.33
C ALA A 181 12.94 -19.40 -2.32
N VAL A 182 13.25 -18.21 -2.84
CA VAL A 182 13.31 -16.95 -2.11
C VAL A 182 12.31 -15.97 -2.73
N VAL A 183 11.39 -15.43 -1.94
CA VAL A 183 10.50 -14.35 -2.33
C VAL A 183 10.99 -13.04 -1.70
N ASP A 184 11.56 -12.17 -2.52
CA ASP A 184 12.12 -10.89 -2.09
C ASP A 184 11.02 -9.84 -1.94
N CYS A 185 10.78 -9.46 -0.69
CA CYS A 185 9.79 -8.48 -0.25
C CYS A 185 10.43 -7.30 0.49
N ARG A 186 11.74 -7.05 0.33
CA ARG A 186 12.51 -6.04 1.08
C ARG A 186 12.13 -4.59 0.76
N GLY A 187 11.22 -4.36 -0.18
CA GLY A 187 10.82 -3.02 -0.60
C GLY A 187 12.01 -2.26 -1.17
N ILE A 188 12.38 -1.11 -0.58
CA ILE A 188 13.52 -0.33 -1.04
C ILE A 188 14.88 -1.01 -0.78
N GLY A 189 14.95 -2.02 0.09
CA GLY A 189 16.17 -2.81 0.31
C GLY A 189 16.52 -3.73 -0.86
N ALA A 190 15.64 -3.86 -1.85
CA ALA A 190 15.89 -4.62 -3.08
C ALA A 190 16.45 -3.76 -4.22
N VAL A 191 16.66 -2.44 -4.02
CA VAL A 191 17.03 -1.51 -5.11
C VAL A 191 18.36 -1.91 -5.76
N GLU A 192 19.38 -2.17 -4.94
CA GLU A 192 20.72 -2.51 -5.43
C GLU A 192 20.73 -3.85 -6.16
N ASP A 193 20.07 -4.87 -5.60
CA ASP A 193 19.98 -6.20 -6.20
C ASP A 193 19.20 -6.18 -7.53
N LEU A 194 18.09 -5.46 -7.60
CA LEU A 194 17.28 -5.34 -8.83
C LEU A 194 17.98 -4.55 -9.94
N ALA A 195 18.80 -3.56 -9.57
CA ALA A 195 19.56 -2.77 -10.53
C ALA A 195 20.53 -3.64 -11.37
N SER A 196 21.05 -4.74 -10.79
CA SER A 196 21.90 -5.69 -11.50
C SER A 196 21.19 -6.40 -12.68
N PHE A 197 19.86 -6.47 -12.63
CA PHE A 197 19.00 -7.01 -13.69
C PHE A 197 18.40 -5.92 -14.59
N GLY A 198 18.86 -4.67 -14.46
CA GLY A 198 18.30 -3.53 -15.20
C GLY A 198 16.88 -3.15 -14.77
N LEU A 199 16.47 -3.51 -13.55
CA LEU A 199 15.15 -3.17 -12.99
C LEU A 199 15.26 -1.96 -12.07
N GLU A 200 14.66 -0.85 -12.48
CA GLU A 200 14.66 0.38 -11.69
C GLU A 200 13.54 0.38 -10.65
N LEU A 201 13.93 0.40 -9.37
CA LEU A 201 13.02 0.62 -8.25
C LEU A 201 13.31 1.98 -7.60
N ARG A 202 12.33 2.90 -7.67
CA ARG A 202 12.50 4.27 -7.16
C ARG A 202 12.03 4.41 -5.72
N ARG A 203 12.68 5.35 -5.01
CA ARG A 203 12.35 5.76 -3.65
C ARG A 203 11.42 6.98 -3.72
N ASN A 204 10.16 6.80 -3.35
CA ASN A 204 9.21 7.90 -3.21
C ASN A 204 9.03 8.20 -1.72
N HIS A 205 9.83 9.16 -1.24
CA HIS A 205 9.75 9.64 0.13
C HIS A 205 8.41 10.31 0.39
N GLY A 206 7.84 10.03 1.55
CA GLY A 206 6.69 10.78 2.02
C GLY A 206 6.52 10.71 3.51
N GLU A 207 5.92 11.78 4.00
CA GLU A 207 5.70 12.05 5.39
C GLU A 207 4.21 12.13 5.70
N VAL A 208 3.88 11.75 6.92
CA VAL A 208 2.53 11.84 7.48
C VAL A 208 2.62 12.36 8.91
N LEU A 209 1.55 13.04 9.32
CA LEU A 209 1.37 13.49 10.70
C LEU A 209 0.26 12.70 11.37
N ARG A 210 0.34 12.53 12.69
CA ARG A 210 -0.84 12.34 13.52
C ARG A 210 -1.15 13.67 14.16
N VAL A 211 -2.37 14.16 13.95
CA VAL A 211 -2.81 15.46 14.45
C VAL A 211 -4.05 15.32 15.31
N LYS A 212 -4.24 16.30 16.20
CA LYS A 212 -5.45 16.47 16.98
C LYS A 212 -6.02 17.87 16.73
N PRO A 213 -7.20 17.98 16.10
CA PRO A 213 -7.88 19.26 15.98
C PRO A 213 -8.56 19.65 17.31
N ALA A 214 -8.79 20.95 17.52
CA ALA A 214 -9.58 21.44 18.65
C ALA A 214 -11.07 21.08 18.58
N VAL A 215 -11.59 20.89 17.36
CA VAL A 215 -12.96 20.44 17.09
C VAL A 215 -12.96 19.13 16.31
N GLU A 216 -13.99 18.31 16.51
CA GLU A 216 -14.13 17.03 15.82
C GLU A 216 -14.28 17.24 14.29
N TRP A 217 -13.73 16.32 13.49
CA TRP A 217 -13.62 16.47 12.03
C TRP A 217 -14.44 15.43 11.23
N GLY A 218 -15.35 14.73 11.90
CA GLY A 218 -16.14 13.62 11.40
C GLY A 218 -15.36 12.32 11.26
N GLU A 219 -16.11 11.29 10.89
CA GLU A 219 -15.65 9.91 10.74
C GLU A 219 -15.32 9.52 9.28
N ARG A 220 -15.30 10.48 8.35
CA ARG A 220 -14.95 10.24 6.93
C ARG A 220 -13.55 10.73 6.60
N ILE A 221 -12.91 10.09 5.63
CA ILE A 221 -11.68 10.63 5.04
C ILE A 221 -12.06 11.87 4.25
N VAL A 222 -11.32 12.97 4.43
CA VAL A 222 -11.47 14.17 3.59
C VAL A 222 -10.20 14.35 2.78
N ASN A 223 -10.34 14.57 1.47
CA ASN A 223 -9.23 14.69 0.55
C ASN A 223 -9.38 15.92 -0.35
N ASN A 224 -8.42 16.84 -0.28
CA ASN A 224 -8.29 18.02 -1.14
C ASN A 224 -6.89 18.10 -1.78
N VAL A 225 -6.28 16.95 -2.07
CA VAL A 225 -4.85 16.71 -2.41
C VAL A 225 -4.07 16.30 -1.17
N THR A 226 -4.11 17.11 -0.13
CA THR A 226 -3.82 16.67 1.23
C THR A 226 -5.04 15.90 1.75
N TRP A 227 -4.84 14.90 2.60
CA TRP A 227 -5.93 14.11 3.15
C TRP A 227 -5.85 14.01 4.66
N ALA A 228 -7.01 13.88 5.30
CA ALA A 228 -7.18 13.58 6.71
C ALA A 228 -7.96 12.28 6.86
N LEU A 229 -7.37 11.29 7.52
CA LEU A 229 -7.95 9.98 7.81
C LEU A 229 -8.27 9.90 9.31
N PRO A 230 -9.53 9.72 9.73
CA PRO A 230 -9.88 9.51 11.14
C PRO A 230 -9.33 8.18 11.67
N LEU A 231 -8.79 8.20 12.89
CA LEU A 231 -8.24 7.01 13.56
C LEU A 231 -9.19 6.41 14.63
N GLY A 232 -10.31 7.09 14.92
CA GLY A 232 -11.35 6.63 15.85
C GLY A 232 -11.15 7.01 17.32
N ASP A 233 -10.03 7.66 17.65
CA ASP A 233 -9.67 8.12 19.00
C ASP A 233 -9.65 9.66 19.13
N GLY A 234 -10.36 10.35 18.21
CA GLY A 234 -10.35 11.80 18.09
C GLY A 234 -9.08 12.36 17.43
N THR A 235 -8.16 11.51 16.98
CA THR A 235 -6.99 11.92 16.19
C THR A 235 -7.11 11.55 14.72
N TYR A 236 -6.35 12.24 13.89
CA TYR A 236 -6.38 12.08 12.43
C TYR A 236 -4.97 11.86 11.91
N ARG A 237 -4.83 10.99 10.91
CA ARG A 237 -3.61 10.94 10.12
C ARG A 237 -3.73 11.91 8.95
N VAL A 238 -2.77 12.82 8.82
CA VAL A 238 -2.71 13.79 7.72
C VAL A 238 -1.54 13.46 6.82
N GLY A 239 -1.77 13.49 5.52
CA GLY A 239 -0.70 13.27 4.58
C GLY A 239 -1.07 13.49 3.12
N SER A 240 -0.19 13.16 2.19
CA SER A 240 1.24 12.92 2.45
C SER A 240 2.08 13.67 1.44
N THR A 241 3.32 13.98 1.79
CA THR A 241 4.30 14.47 0.83
C THR A 241 4.73 13.37 -0.15
N HIS A 242 5.28 13.80 -1.29
CA HIS A 242 5.82 12.95 -2.36
C HIS A 242 7.11 13.58 -2.91
N ARG A 243 8.27 13.05 -2.47
CA ARG A 243 9.60 13.56 -2.82
C ARG A 243 10.43 12.44 -3.45
N TRP A 244 11.07 12.73 -4.57
CA TRP A 244 11.92 11.77 -5.29
C TRP A 244 13.41 12.04 -5.12
N ASP A 245 13.75 13.21 -4.57
CA ASP A 245 15.11 13.67 -4.31
C ASP A 245 15.63 13.26 -2.93
N ILE A 246 14.79 12.64 -2.09
CA ILE A 246 15.16 12.13 -0.76
C ILE A 246 15.21 10.60 -0.80
N HIS A 247 16.34 10.06 -0.35
CA HIS A 247 16.61 8.61 -0.35
C HIS A 247 16.67 7.99 1.05
N GLU A 248 16.37 8.76 2.09
CA GLU A 248 16.35 8.31 3.49
C GLU A 248 14.97 8.56 4.13
N PRO A 249 14.51 7.72 5.07
CA PRO A 249 13.21 7.87 5.72
C PRO A 249 13.25 8.95 6.83
N ILE A 250 13.60 10.18 6.46
CA ILE A 250 13.76 11.31 7.39
C ILE A 250 12.56 12.25 7.39
N CYS A 251 12.25 12.80 8.57
CA CYS A 251 11.26 13.86 8.72
C CYS A 251 11.92 15.23 8.46
N LEU A 252 11.30 16.09 7.65
CA LEU A 252 11.76 17.43 7.33
C LEU A 252 11.03 18.46 8.18
N ASP A 253 11.75 19.43 8.71
CA ASP A 253 11.21 20.44 9.64
C ASP A 253 10.04 21.25 9.06
N LYS A 254 10.02 21.48 7.75
CA LYS A 254 8.97 22.26 7.06
C LYS A 254 7.71 21.46 6.74
N THR A 255 7.77 20.13 6.75
CA THR A 255 6.64 19.30 6.31
C THR A 255 5.40 19.42 7.20
N PRO A 256 5.52 19.52 8.55
CA PRO A 256 4.36 19.72 9.41
C PRO A 256 3.53 20.94 9.02
N GLU A 257 4.17 22.10 8.83
CA GLU A 257 3.53 23.35 8.41
C GLU A 257 2.81 23.17 7.07
N VAL A 258 3.50 22.64 6.05
CA VAL A 258 2.92 22.41 4.72
C VAL A 258 1.71 21.47 4.74
N LEU A 259 1.76 20.37 5.50
CA LEU A 259 0.64 19.42 5.60
C LEU A 259 -0.52 19.99 6.41
N MET A 260 -0.24 20.74 7.47
CA MET A 260 -1.25 21.42 8.28
C MET A 260 -1.95 22.52 7.48
N GLU A 261 -1.23 23.34 6.74
CA GLU A 261 -1.80 24.33 5.81
C GLU A 261 -2.66 23.64 4.74
N GLY A 262 -2.11 22.62 4.07
CA GLY A 262 -2.82 21.93 3.00
C GLY A 262 -4.12 21.24 3.46
N VAL A 263 -4.16 20.66 4.67
CA VAL A 263 -5.41 20.10 5.21
C VAL A 263 -6.37 21.19 5.67
N SER A 264 -5.84 22.33 6.13
CA SER A 264 -6.63 23.48 6.54
C SER A 264 -7.46 24.06 5.41
N ASP A 265 -7.04 23.96 4.16
CA ASP A 265 -7.82 24.42 2.99
C ASP A 265 -9.21 23.75 2.89
N ALA A 266 -9.34 22.52 3.38
CA ALA A 266 -10.61 21.78 3.41
C ALA A 266 -11.29 21.77 4.78
N ARG A 267 -10.69 22.40 5.81
CA ARG A 267 -11.17 22.34 7.20
C ARG A 267 -11.45 23.70 7.82
N THR A 268 -12.51 23.81 8.62
CA THR A 268 -12.73 24.95 9.53
C THR A 268 -11.92 24.75 10.81
N HIS A 269 -11.67 25.84 11.56
CA HIS A 269 -10.94 25.83 12.84
C HIS A 269 -9.56 25.15 12.82
N ALA A 270 -8.94 25.05 11.64
CA ALA A 270 -7.70 24.30 11.46
C ALA A 270 -6.45 25.03 12.00
N GLN A 271 -6.58 26.28 12.44
CA GLN A 271 -5.49 27.02 13.10
C GLN A 271 -5.13 26.44 14.48
N GLU A 272 -5.97 25.57 15.05
CA GLU A 272 -5.78 24.93 16.34
C GLU A 272 -5.47 23.42 16.18
N LEU A 273 -4.54 23.10 15.27
CA LEU A 273 -4.08 21.75 15.01
C LEU A 273 -2.82 21.43 15.82
N GLU A 274 -2.92 20.46 16.73
CA GLU A 274 -1.78 19.93 17.46
C GLU A 274 -1.11 18.81 16.65
N CYS A 275 0.20 18.88 16.43
CA CYS A 275 1.00 17.78 15.86
C CYS A 275 1.42 16.83 16.98
N LEU A 276 0.85 15.63 17.01
CA LEU A 276 1.18 14.61 18.01
C LEU A 276 2.35 13.72 17.57
N GLU A 277 2.49 13.50 16.27
CA GLU A 277 3.49 12.60 15.71
C GLU A 277 3.85 12.99 14.28
N HIS A 278 5.11 12.83 13.90
CA HIS A 278 5.62 13.03 12.55
C HIS A 278 6.45 11.82 12.13
N ARG A 279 6.08 11.18 11.02
CA ARG A 279 6.78 10.00 10.49
C ARG A 279 7.05 10.13 9.00
N ALA A 280 8.15 9.53 8.56
CA ALA A 280 8.59 9.49 7.17
C ALA A 280 8.92 8.07 6.71
N GLY A 281 8.65 7.75 5.45
CA GLY A 281 8.97 6.46 4.86
C GLY A 281 9.26 6.56 3.36
N LEU A 282 9.90 5.51 2.83
CA LEU A 282 10.28 5.43 1.42
C LEU A 282 9.43 4.38 0.70
N ARG A 283 8.53 4.83 -0.18
CA ARG A 283 7.64 3.93 -0.92
C ARG A 283 8.37 3.37 -2.14
N PRO A 284 8.61 2.05 -2.22
CA PRO A 284 9.24 1.44 -3.40
C PRO A 284 8.27 1.53 -4.58
N THR A 285 8.65 2.24 -5.64
CA THR A 285 7.74 2.58 -6.74
C THR A 285 8.42 2.39 -8.11
N CYS A 286 7.71 1.76 -9.05
CA CYS A 286 8.14 1.64 -10.45
C CYS A 286 7.60 2.81 -11.29
N PHE A 287 8.18 3.04 -12.47
CA PHE A 287 7.82 4.14 -13.38
C PHE A 287 6.33 4.17 -13.76
N ASP A 288 5.71 2.99 -13.92
CA ASP A 288 4.31 2.80 -14.29
C ASP A 288 3.38 2.56 -13.08
N ARG A 289 3.93 2.58 -11.86
CA ARG A 289 3.24 2.28 -10.59
C ARG A 289 2.69 0.85 -10.52
N ARG A 290 3.22 -0.07 -11.31
CA ARG A 290 2.96 -1.52 -11.20
C ARG A 290 4.10 -2.19 -10.44
N PRO A 291 3.83 -3.22 -9.63
CA PRO A 291 4.89 -3.95 -8.93
C PRO A 291 5.79 -4.74 -9.88
N ILE A 292 6.94 -5.20 -9.40
CA ILE A 292 7.81 -6.15 -10.08
C ILE A 292 7.56 -7.50 -9.40
N LEU A 293 7.00 -8.46 -10.16
CA LEU A 293 6.65 -9.78 -9.64
C LEU A 293 7.33 -10.91 -10.40
N GLY A 294 7.73 -11.97 -9.70
CA GLY A 294 8.21 -13.21 -10.30
C GLY A 294 9.72 -13.26 -10.54
N VAL A 295 10.15 -14.25 -11.32
CA VAL A 295 11.57 -14.56 -11.54
C VAL A 295 12.24 -13.48 -12.41
N VAL A 296 13.36 -12.94 -11.93
CA VAL A 296 14.10 -11.87 -12.63
C VAL A 296 15.32 -12.38 -13.41
N SER A 297 15.74 -13.63 -13.21
CA SER A 297 16.89 -14.20 -13.90
C SER A 297 16.72 -15.69 -14.16
N LYS A 298 17.15 -16.15 -15.33
CA LYS A 298 17.21 -17.59 -15.65
C LYS A 298 18.36 -18.28 -14.92
N ALA A 299 19.43 -17.57 -14.59
CA ALA A 299 20.55 -18.08 -13.80
C ALA A 299 20.16 -18.26 -12.32
N HIS A 300 19.15 -17.51 -11.86
CA HIS A 300 18.66 -17.56 -10.48
C HIS A 300 17.15 -17.90 -10.42
N PRO A 301 16.73 -19.10 -10.85
CA PRO A 301 15.32 -19.48 -10.91
C PRO A 301 14.66 -19.58 -9.52
N HIS A 302 15.45 -19.65 -8.44
CA HIS A 302 14.99 -19.65 -7.06
C HIS A 302 14.54 -18.27 -6.56
N TYR A 303 14.92 -17.17 -7.25
CA TYR A 303 14.64 -15.82 -6.78
C TYR A 303 13.39 -15.24 -7.45
N HIS A 304 12.41 -14.88 -6.62
CA HIS A 304 11.15 -14.28 -7.02
C HIS A 304 11.05 -12.88 -6.43
N ALA A 305 11.05 -11.85 -7.26
CA ALA A 305 10.79 -10.49 -6.80
C ALA A 305 9.31 -10.33 -6.46
N CYS A 306 9.01 -9.61 -5.37
CA CYS A 306 7.67 -9.15 -5.01
C CYS A 306 7.74 -7.76 -4.37
N VAL A 307 8.03 -6.76 -5.21
CA VAL A 307 8.43 -5.40 -4.77
C VAL A 307 7.74 -4.32 -5.61
N GLY A 308 7.91 -3.05 -5.24
CA GLY A 308 7.41 -1.93 -6.05
C GLY A 308 5.92 -1.60 -5.89
N TRP A 309 5.32 -1.90 -4.74
CA TRP A 309 3.88 -1.75 -4.50
C TRP A 309 3.42 -0.28 -4.37
N GLY A 310 4.37 0.67 -4.23
CA GLY A 310 4.13 2.10 -4.16
C GLY A 310 3.16 2.49 -3.03
N ALA A 311 2.32 3.48 -3.30
CA ALA A 311 1.32 4.00 -2.35
C ALA A 311 0.01 3.18 -2.30
N ARG A 312 -0.07 2.05 -3.01
CA ARG A 312 -1.32 1.26 -3.17
C ARG A 312 -1.22 -0.15 -2.60
N GLY A 313 -0.19 -0.42 -1.79
CA GLY A 313 0.11 -1.78 -1.31
C GLY A 313 -1.04 -2.47 -0.59
N VAL A 314 -1.90 -1.74 0.13
CA VAL A 314 -3.07 -2.35 0.79
C VAL A 314 -4.11 -2.84 -0.21
N THR A 315 -4.40 -2.07 -1.25
CA THR A 315 -5.41 -2.47 -2.25
C THR A 315 -4.89 -3.57 -3.16
N ILE A 316 -3.65 -3.47 -3.65
CA ILE A 316 -3.15 -4.42 -4.65
C ILE A 316 -2.53 -5.67 -4.01
N GLY A 317 -2.07 -5.56 -2.77
CA GLY A 317 -1.23 -6.53 -2.07
C GLY A 317 -1.76 -7.95 -2.12
N PRO A 318 -3.02 -8.19 -1.71
CA PRO A 318 -3.62 -9.52 -1.73
C PRO A 318 -3.58 -10.19 -3.11
N THR A 319 -3.96 -9.48 -4.17
CA THR A 319 -3.91 -9.97 -5.55
C THR A 319 -2.48 -10.28 -6.01
N VAL A 320 -1.53 -9.38 -5.76
CA VAL A 320 -0.16 -9.54 -6.25
C VAL A 320 0.61 -10.61 -5.46
N SER A 321 0.31 -10.77 -4.17
CA SER A 321 0.80 -11.89 -3.36
C SER A 321 0.29 -13.23 -3.88
N ARG A 322 -1.03 -13.36 -4.13
CA ARG A 322 -1.62 -14.55 -4.73
C ARG A 322 -0.96 -14.88 -6.07
N TRP A 323 -0.87 -13.91 -6.97
CA TRP A 323 -0.21 -14.09 -8.27
C TRP A 323 1.24 -14.55 -8.18
N THR A 324 1.96 -14.09 -7.17
CA THR A 324 3.36 -14.45 -6.95
C THR A 324 3.47 -15.90 -6.51
N ILE A 325 2.65 -16.33 -5.55
CA ILE A 325 2.65 -17.70 -5.04
C ILE A 325 2.07 -18.69 -6.03
N GLU A 326 0.98 -18.37 -6.74
CA GLU A 326 0.46 -19.20 -7.82
C GLU A 326 1.56 -19.47 -8.88
N ALA A 327 2.37 -18.45 -9.21
CA ALA A 327 3.44 -18.61 -10.19
C ALA A 327 4.61 -19.44 -9.64
N LEU A 328 4.97 -19.25 -8.36
CA LEU A 328 5.99 -20.05 -7.68
C LEU A 328 5.60 -21.53 -7.60
N LEU A 329 4.32 -21.81 -7.31
CA LEU A 329 3.80 -23.18 -7.20
C LEU A 329 3.48 -23.84 -8.55
N GLY A 330 3.63 -23.11 -9.67
CA GLY A 330 3.29 -23.61 -11.00
C GLY A 330 1.78 -23.75 -11.26
N GLU A 331 0.93 -23.21 -10.38
CA GLU A 331 -0.53 -23.11 -10.57
C GLU A 331 -0.86 -22.20 -11.76
N ARG A 332 0.07 -21.31 -12.11
CA ARG A 332 0.05 -20.49 -13.31
C ARG A 332 1.41 -20.43 -13.98
N LYS A 333 1.40 -20.25 -15.29
CA LYS A 333 2.62 -20.24 -16.12
C LYS A 333 3.57 -19.07 -15.80
N ALA A 334 3.03 -17.89 -15.55
CA ALA A 334 3.79 -16.68 -15.27
C ALA A 334 2.90 -15.60 -14.62
N VAL A 335 3.53 -14.57 -14.04
CA VAL A 335 2.83 -13.35 -13.61
C VAL A 335 2.26 -12.56 -14.78
N PRO A 336 1.21 -11.74 -14.60
CA PRO A 336 0.66 -10.95 -15.70
C PRO A 336 1.73 -10.02 -16.30
N ASP A 337 1.63 -9.74 -17.60
CA ASP A 337 2.67 -8.99 -18.32
C ASP A 337 2.88 -7.57 -17.77
N ASP A 338 1.82 -6.94 -17.25
CA ASP A 338 1.86 -5.59 -16.68
C ASP A 338 2.59 -5.49 -15.33
N VAL A 339 2.96 -6.62 -14.72
CA VAL A 339 3.78 -6.71 -13.50
C VAL A 339 5.02 -7.58 -13.67
N ASN A 340 5.18 -8.20 -14.82
CA ASN A 340 6.35 -8.99 -15.17
C ASN A 340 7.59 -8.07 -15.34
N PRO A 341 8.79 -8.48 -14.87
CA PRO A 341 10.05 -7.77 -15.12
C PRO A 341 10.30 -7.41 -16.59
N LYS A 342 9.85 -8.27 -17.52
CA LYS A 342 10.02 -8.09 -18.97
C LYS A 342 9.41 -6.82 -19.55
N ARG A 343 8.52 -6.15 -18.83
CA ARG A 343 7.96 -4.86 -19.29
C ARG A 343 8.95 -3.70 -19.18
N PHE A 344 10.03 -3.86 -18.43
CA PHE A 344 11.08 -2.84 -18.32
C PHE A 344 11.95 -2.89 -19.57
N PRO A 345 12.11 -1.77 -20.31
CA PRO A 345 12.97 -1.73 -21.50
C PRO A 345 14.44 -2.04 -21.21
N THR A 346 14.88 -1.82 -19.97
CA THR A 346 16.24 -2.02 -19.48
C THR A 346 16.48 -3.41 -18.90
N PHE A 347 15.45 -4.26 -18.80
CA PHE A 347 15.56 -5.56 -18.13
C PHE A 347 16.50 -6.52 -18.87
N THR A 348 17.36 -7.18 -18.10
CA THR A 348 18.27 -8.23 -18.58
C THR A 348 18.08 -9.49 -17.76
N GLU A 349 17.87 -10.64 -18.41
CA GLU A 349 17.66 -11.95 -17.76
C GLU A 349 18.97 -12.60 -17.24
N ASN A 350 20.04 -11.81 -17.13
CA ASN A 350 21.43 -12.24 -16.85
C ASN A 350 21.56 -13.22 -15.70
#